data_AF-A0AA40I375-F1
#
_entry.id   AF-A0AA40I375-F1
#
_cell.length_a   1.000
_cell.length_b   1.000
_cell.length_c   1.000
_cell.angle_alpha   90.00
_cell.angle_beta   90.00
_cell.angle_gamma   90.00
#
_symmetry.space_group_name_H-M   'P 1'
#
loop_
_entity.id
_entity.type
_entity.pdbx_description
1 polymer ?
#
loop_
_entity_poly.entity_id
_entity_poly.type
_entity_poly.pdbx_seq_one_letter_code
_entity_poly.pdbx_strand_id
1 'polypeptide(L)'
;MAFANLQEVLISDSLDPCCRKVLQDGGLQVVEKQNLSKKELIAELQDCEGLIFRSATKVTADVINTAEKLQVVGRAGTGVDNVDLEAAMKKGILVMNTPNGNSLSAAELTCGMIMSVHDKFAERQHLRPVQEHAHGELRRGGIVDEGALLRALPSRQCTGAALDVFTEELPWDRALVDHKNVISCPHLGASTKEAQIRCGEEIGEEIAVQFVDMVKGRALVGVVNAQALTSAFSPHNKPWMGLAEALGTLMRAWAGSPKGTIQGVTQGLSLRNARNCLSPAVIVGLLKDASNHADVNLVNAKLLVKEAGLNVTTSHNPIVPGEQGCGEGLLSVALADVPYQAVGFVQGTASVLQALNGAAFRPEVPLYRGLPLLLFRASPPTLPCCLP
;
A
#
# COMPACT_ATOMS: atom_id res chain seq x y z
N MET A 1 11.82 9.93 8.77
CA MET A 1 10.86 8.83 8.51
C MET A 1 10.47 8.90 7.04
N ALA A 2 10.08 7.79 6.41
CA ALA A 2 9.48 7.88 5.08
C ALA A 2 8.30 8.86 5.17
N PHE A 3 8.26 9.87 4.30
CA PHE A 3 7.21 10.89 4.22
C PHE A 3 7.19 11.99 5.30
N ALA A 4 8.26 12.15 6.11
CA ALA A 4 8.33 13.21 7.13
C ALA A 4 8.31 14.66 6.58
N ASN A 5 8.43 14.83 5.25
CA ASN A 5 8.50 16.12 4.58
C ASN A 5 7.22 16.46 3.81
N LEU A 6 6.15 15.67 3.90
CA LEU A 6 4.86 16.02 3.29
C LEU A 6 4.30 17.25 4.03
N GLN A 7 4.31 18.41 3.36
CA GLN A 7 3.82 19.66 3.92
C GLN A 7 2.72 20.26 3.06
N GLU A 8 2.86 20.18 1.74
CA GLU A 8 1.95 20.78 0.78
C GLU A 8 1.25 19.72 -0.08
N VAL A 9 -0.07 19.83 -0.15
CA VAL A 9 -0.95 18.92 -0.89
C VAL A 9 -1.79 19.71 -1.89
N LEU A 10 -1.69 19.34 -3.16
CA LEU A 10 -2.54 19.84 -4.22
C LEU A 10 -3.83 19.00 -4.29
N ILE A 11 -4.99 19.65 -4.23
CA ILE A 11 -6.27 19.07 -4.64
C ILE A 11 -6.59 19.58 -6.05
N SER A 12 -6.59 18.66 -7.03
CA SER A 12 -6.71 19.03 -8.46
C SER A 12 -8.11 18.83 -9.06
N ASP A 13 -9.00 18.15 -8.35
CA ASP A 13 -10.38 17.87 -8.76
C ASP A 13 -11.38 18.41 -7.74
N SER A 14 -12.65 18.54 -8.12
CA SER A 14 -13.72 18.91 -7.19
C SER A 14 -13.94 17.82 -6.13
N LEU A 15 -13.65 18.18 -4.88
CA LEU A 15 -13.88 17.36 -3.69
C LEU A 15 -14.74 18.11 -2.67
N ASP A 16 -15.33 17.35 -1.75
CA ASP A 16 -16.07 17.93 -0.66
C ASP A 16 -15.14 18.79 0.23
N PRO A 17 -15.59 19.97 0.70
CA PRO A 17 -14.79 20.86 1.55
C PRO A 17 -14.26 20.21 2.84
N CYS A 18 -14.87 19.11 3.32
CA CYS A 18 -14.35 18.35 4.45
C CYS A 18 -12.91 17.86 4.21
N CYS A 19 -12.55 17.52 2.96
CA CYS A 19 -11.21 17.03 2.60
C CYS A 19 -10.14 18.08 2.94
N ARG A 20 -10.33 19.32 2.47
CA ARG A 20 -9.46 20.46 2.80
C ARG A 20 -9.35 20.65 4.30
N LYS A 21 -10.50 20.66 5.00
CA LYS A 21 -10.55 20.92 6.44
C LYS A 21 -9.75 19.89 7.23
N VAL A 22 -9.94 18.60 6.95
CA VAL A 22 -9.23 17.51 7.63
C VAL A 22 -7.71 17.58 7.40
N LEU A 23 -7.27 17.92 6.18
CA LEU A 23 -5.85 18.10 5.87
C LEU A 23 -5.25 19.28 6.66
N GLN A 24 -5.94 20.42 6.68
CA GLN A 24 -5.51 21.62 7.41
C GLN A 24 -5.46 21.39 8.92
N ASP A 25 -6.48 20.75 9.50
CA ASP A 25 -6.51 20.33 10.90
C ASP A 25 -5.40 19.31 11.22
N GLY A 26 -4.96 18.57 10.20
CA GLY A 26 -3.81 17.67 10.23
C GLY A 26 -2.45 18.36 10.17
N GLY A 27 -2.39 19.67 9.93
CA GLY A 27 -1.16 20.46 9.81
C GLY A 27 -0.58 20.52 8.40
N LEU A 28 -1.34 20.14 7.37
CA LEU A 28 -0.93 20.21 5.97
C LEU A 28 -1.40 21.52 5.31
N GLN A 29 -0.54 22.09 4.48
CA GLN A 29 -0.90 23.18 3.57
C GLN A 29 -1.64 22.59 2.38
N VAL A 30 -2.75 23.21 1.99
CA VAL A 30 -3.63 22.71 0.93
C VAL A 30 -3.77 23.77 -0.15
N VAL A 31 -3.40 23.41 -1.37
CA VAL A 31 -3.64 24.20 -2.57
C VAL A 31 -4.77 23.55 -3.35
N GLU A 32 -5.81 24.31 -3.71
CA GLU A 32 -6.91 23.80 -4.54
C GLU A 32 -6.92 24.51 -5.88
N LYS A 33 -6.69 23.74 -6.96
CA LYS A 33 -6.70 24.24 -8.33
C LYS A 33 -7.34 23.20 -9.24
N GLN A 34 -8.53 23.52 -9.75
CA GLN A 34 -9.32 22.61 -10.56
C GLN A 34 -9.13 22.89 -12.06
N ASN A 35 -9.51 21.91 -12.90
CA ASN A 35 -9.49 22.02 -14.37
C ASN A 35 -8.10 22.33 -14.95
N LEU A 36 -7.04 21.85 -14.29
CA LEU A 36 -5.66 22.04 -14.75
C LEU A 36 -5.42 21.23 -16.02
N SER A 37 -4.81 21.87 -17.02
CA SER A 37 -4.20 21.14 -18.12
C SER A 37 -2.99 20.33 -17.62
N LYS A 38 -2.57 19.32 -18.38
CA LYS A 38 -1.37 18.52 -18.05
C LYS A 38 -0.14 19.39 -17.76
N LYS A 39 0.05 20.49 -18.50
CA LYS A 39 1.21 21.39 -18.32
C LYS A 39 1.11 22.18 -17.02
N GLU A 40 -0.08 22.70 -16.69
CA GLU A 40 -0.30 23.44 -15.44
C GLU A 40 -0.19 22.49 -14.25
N LEU A 41 -0.75 21.29 -14.34
CA LEU A 41 -0.61 20.26 -13.30
C LEU A 41 0.87 19.97 -13.00
N ILE A 42 1.69 19.79 -14.03
CA ILE A 42 3.13 19.55 -13.85
C ILE A 42 3.83 20.74 -13.18
N ALA A 43 3.43 21.98 -13.50
CA ALA A 43 3.99 23.18 -12.91
C ALA A 43 3.66 23.27 -11.41
N GLU A 44 2.40 23.02 -11.02
CA GLU A 44 1.99 23.02 -9.61
C GLU A 44 2.67 21.90 -8.80
N LEU A 45 2.84 20.72 -9.40
CA LEU A 45 3.49 19.58 -8.75
C LEU A 45 5.00 19.75 -8.53
N GLN A 46 5.63 20.83 -9.02
CA GLN A 46 7.03 21.14 -8.68
C GLN A 46 7.20 21.55 -7.22
N ASP A 47 6.14 22.08 -6.61
CA ASP A 47 6.17 22.63 -5.25
C ASP A 47 5.33 21.82 -4.24
N CYS A 48 4.62 20.79 -4.70
CA CYS A 48 3.80 19.94 -3.84
C CYS A 48 4.45 18.56 -3.60
N GLU A 49 4.37 18.05 -2.36
CA GLU A 49 4.76 16.68 -2.05
C GLU A 49 3.59 15.68 -2.13
N GLY A 50 2.35 16.18 -2.16
CA GLY A 50 1.14 15.37 -2.25
C GLY A 50 0.17 15.83 -3.33
N LEU A 51 -0.52 14.88 -3.96
CA LEU A 51 -1.62 15.13 -4.89
C LEU A 51 -2.86 14.35 -4.47
N ILE A 52 -4.00 15.02 -4.38
CA ILE A 52 -5.32 14.41 -4.22
C ILE A 52 -6.20 14.80 -5.41
N PHE A 53 -6.87 13.82 -5.99
CA PHE A 53 -7.66 14.00 -7.21
C PHE A 53 -8.76 12.92 -7.31
N ARG A 54 -9.72 13.09 -8.22
CA ARG A 54 -10.80 12.15 -8.49
C ARG A 54 -10.63 11.52 -9.88
N SER A 55 -11.63 11.62 -10.75
CA SER A 55 -11.68 10.97 -12.07
C SER A 55 -11.21 11.86 -13.22
N ALA A 56 -11.22 13.19 -13.03
CA ALA A 56 -10.95 14.16 -14.09
C ALA A 56 -9.44 14.29 -14.35
N THR A 57 -8.65 14.47 -13.29
CA THR A 57 -7.18 14.49 -13.41
C THR A 57 -6.64 13.12 -13.84
N LYS A 58 -5.68 13.13 -14.77
CA LYS A 58 -4.95 11.94 -15.25
C LYS A 58 -3.49 12.01 -14.81
N VAL A 59 -3.08 11.08 -13.95
CA VAL A 59 -1.73 11.01 -13.38
C VAL A 59 -0.89 10.01 -14.20
N THR A 60 -0.51 10.44 -15.40
CA THR A 60 0.29 9.65 -16.35
C THR A 60 1.77 9.55 -15.96
N ALA A 61 2.52 8.60 -16.56
CA ALA A 61 3.96 8.48 -16.38
C ALA A 61 4.72 9.81 -16.56
N ASP A 62 4.35 10.62 -17.55
CA ASP A 62 5.01 11.92 -17.78
C ASP A 62 4.85 12.86 -16.58
N VAL A 63 3.63 12.95 -16.03
CA VAL A 63 3.33 13.79 -14.86
C VAL A 63 4.15 13.31 -13.66
N ILE A 64 4.13 12.00 -13.41
CA ILE A 64 4.89 11.35 -12.34
C ILE A 64 6.38 11.65 -12.50
N ASN A 65 6.96 11.43 -13.67
CA ASN A 65 8.39 11.57 -13.91
C ASN A 65 8.87 13.02 -13.78
N THR A 66 8.05 14.00 -14.13
CA THR A 66 8.38 15.44 -13.97
C THR A 66 8.21 15.98 -12.55
N ALA A 67 7.42 15.35 -11.69
CA ALA A 67 7.16 15.87 -10.35
C ALA A 67 8.27 15.45 -9.36
N GLU A 68 9.30 16.28 -9.15
CA GLU A 68 10.49 15.90 -8.37
C GLU A 68 10.21 15.74 -6.86
N LYS A 69 9.33 16.56 -6.30
CA LYS A 69 9.01 16.54 -4.85
C LYS A 69 7.89 15.58 -4.47
N LEU A 70 7.11 15.11 -5.45
CA LEU A 70 5.90 14.32 -5.21
C LEU A 70 6.24 12.98 -4.55
N GLN A 71 5.64 12.72 -3.39
CA GLN A 71 5.86 11.51 -2.59
C GLN A 71 4.62 10.62 -2.52
N VAL A 72 3.43 11.22 -2.64
CA VAL A 72 2.16 10.51 -2.48
C VAL A 72 1.08 11.05 -3.42
N VAL A 73 0.26 10.13 -3.93
CA VAL A 73 -0.87 10.40 -4.81
C VAL A 73 -2.10 9.69 -4.23
N GLY A 74 -3.16 10.44 -3.94
CA GLY A 74 -4.41 9.97 -3.38
C GLY A 74 -5.56 10.09 -4.37
N ARG A 75 -6.09 8.97 -4.84
CA ARG A 75 -7.30 8.93 -5.64
C ARG A 75 -8.51 8.89 -4.70
N ALA A 76 -9.30 9.95 -4.71
CA ALA A 76 -10.61 10.00 -4.06
C ALA A 76 -11.65 9.18 -4.86
N GLY A 77 -11.73 7.90 -4.51
CA GLY A 77 -12.58 6.85 -5.07
C GLY A 77 -11.86 5.50 -5.02
N THR A 78 -12.56 4.41 -5.34
CA THR A 78 -12.02 3.03 -5.23
C THR A 78 -11.10 2.63 -6.40
N GLY A 79 -11.51 2.87 -7.66
CA GLY A 79 -10.71 2.62 -8.87
C GLY A 79 -9.47 3.52 -8.97
N VAL A 80 -8.47 3.09 -9.74
CA VAL A 80 -7.18 3.79 -9.93
C VAL A 80 -6.73 3.83 -11.39
N ASP A 81 -7.68 3.71 -12.32
CA ASP A 81 -7.46 3.55 -13.76
C ASP A 81 -6.82 4.80 -14.40
N ASN A 82 -6.91 5.94 -13.72
CA ASN A 82 -6.33 7.21 -14.14
C ASN A 82 -4.96 7.52 -13.50
N VAL A 83 -4.29 6.52 -12.92
CA VAL A 83 -2.93 6.62 -12.39
C VAL A 83 -2.04 5.55 -12.99
N ASP A 84 -0.86 5.95 -13.45
CA ASP A 84 0.16 5.00 -13.86
C ASP A 84 0.88 4.41 -12.62
N LEU A 85 0.40 3.25 -12.18
CA LEU A 85 0.91 2.55 -11.00
C LEU A 85 2.36 2.09 -11.19
N GLU A 86 2.78 1.74 -12.41
CA GLU A 86 4.13 1.27 -12.69
C GLU A 86 5.13 2.43 -12.62
N ALA A 87 4.82 3.55 -13.25
CA ALA A 87 5.64 4.77 -13.17
C ALA A 87 5.73 5.26 -11.71
N ALA A 88 4.60 5.27 -10.99
CA ALA A 88 4.58 5.65 -9.57
C ALA A 88 5.44 4.72 -8.73
N MET A 89 5.32 3.40 -8.92
CA MET A 89 6.14 2.41 -8.22
C MET A 89 7.63 2.59 -8.53
N LYS A 90 8.01 2.82 -9.80
CA LYS A 90 9.42 2.99 -10.18
C LYS A 90 10.03 4.24 -9.57
N LYS A 91 9.30 5.35 -9.59
CA LYS A 91 9.72 6.62 -8.96
C LYS A 91 9.60 6.59 -7.42
N GLY A 92 8.96 5.57 -6.86
CA GLY A 92 8.80 5.40 -5.42
C GLY A 92 7.72 6.31 -4.82
N ILE A 93 6.73 6.71 -5.60
CA ILE A 93 5.58 7.49 -5.17
C ILE A 93 4.49 6.55 -4.65
N LEU A 94 4.00 6.80 -3.44
CA LEU A 94 2.92 6.01 -2.84
C LEU A 94 1.59 6.34 -3.52
N VAL A 95 0.83 5.33 -3.94
CA VAL A 95 -0.52 5.51 -4.49
C VAL A 95 -1.54 4.98 -3.49
N MET A 96 -2.52 5.83 -3.14
CA MET A 96 -3.62 5.48 -2.24
C MET A 96 -4.97 5.71 -2.90
N ASN A 97 -5.98 4.94 -2.47
CA ASN A 97 -7.37 5.08 -2.87
C ASN A 97 -8.31 5.15 -1.65
N THR A 98 -9.61 5.29 -1.88
CA THR A 98 -10.64 5.25 -0.82
C THR A 98 -11.52 4.02 -1.01
N PRO A 99 -11.14 2.87 -0.42
CA PRO A 99 -11.82 1.60 -0.68
C PRO A 99 -13.24 1.54 -0.11
N ASN A 100 -13.60 2.39 0.87
CA ASN A 100 -14.85 2.24 1.61
C ASN A 100 -15.91 3.29 1.31
N GLY A 101 -15.56 4.41 0.68
CA GLY A 101 -16.43 5.59 0.56
C GLY A 101 -17.74 5.47 -0.23
N ASN A 102 -18.13 4.27 -0.68
CA ASN A 102 -19.48 4.02 -1.22
C ASN A 102 -20.17 2.78 -0.61
N SER A 103 -19.60 2.21 0.46
CA SER A 103 -20.04 0.94 1.02
C SER A 103 -21.48 0.99 1.53
N LEU A 104 -21.86 2.09 2.18
CA LEU A 104 -23.20 2.26 2.73
C LEU A 104 -24.25 2.38 1.62
N SER A 105 -24.04 3.24 0.63
CA SER A 105 -24.96 3.41 -0.50
C SER A 105 -25.08 2.13 -1.34
N ALA A 106 -23.98 1.42 -1.55
CA ALA A 106 -24.00 0.12 -2.21
C ALA A 106 -24.80 -0.93 -1.41
N ALA A 107 -24.69 -0.91 -0.07
CA ALA A 107 -25.47 -1.80 0.80
C ALA A 107 -26.96 -1.47 0.78
N GLU A 108 -27.34 -0.19 0.85
CA GLU A 108 -28.73 0.28 0.73
C GLU A 108 -29.35 -0.19 -0.58
N LEU A 109 -28.65 0.01 -1.71
CA LEU A 109 -29.11 -0.44 -3.02
C LEU A 109 -29.24 -1.97 -3.09
N THR A 110 -28.28 -2.70 -2.53
CA THR A 110 -28.31 -4.17 -2.49
C THR A 110 -29.54 -4.67 -1.73
N CYS A 111 -29.83 -4.11 -0.55
CA CYS A 111 -31.04 -4.43 0.21
C CYS A 111 -32.31 -4.10 -0.59
N GLY A 112 -32.37 -2.93 -1.23
CA GLY A 112 -33.49 -2.52 -2.08
C GLY A 112 -33.71 -3.46 -3.27
N MET A 113 -32.63 -3.92 -3.91
CA MET A 113 -32.70 -4.90 -5.00
C MET A 113 -33.19 -6.26 -4.54
N ILE A 114 -32.72 -6.75 -3.38
CA ILE A 114 -33.18 -8.02 -2.80
C ILE A 114 -34.68 -7.96 -2.51
N MET A 115 -35.15 -6.87 -1.91
CA MET A 115 -36.58 -6.65 -1.66
C MET A 115 -37.37 -6.54 -2.97
N SER A 116 -36.87 -5.80 -3.95
CA SER A 116 -37.54 -5.63 -5.25
C SER A 116 -37.65 -6.95 -6.01
N VAL A 117 -36.64 -7.81 -5.94
CA VAL A 117 -36.69 -9.18 -6.47
C VAL A 117 -37.77 -9.95 -5.71
N HIS A 118 -37.72 -9.98 -4.38
CA HIS A 118 -38.71 -10.68 -3.57
C HIS A 118 -40.14 -10.24 -3.92
N ASP A 119 -40.42 -8.94 -3.93
CA ASP A 119 -41.74 -8.38 -4.16
C ASP A 119 -42.20 -8.60 -5.61
N LYS A 120 -41.34 -8.40 -6.61
CA LYS A 120 -41.66 -8.68 -8.03
C LYS A 120 -42.03 -10.15 -8.27
N PHE A 121 -41.48 -11.07 -7.47
CA PHE A 121 -41.76 -12.50 -7.57
C PHE A 121 -42.81 -13.01 -6.57
N ALA A 122 -43.10 -12.25 -5.50
CA ALA A 122 -44.19 -12.50 -4.55
C ALA A 122 -45.53 -11.92 -5.05
N GLU A 123 -45.49 -10.73 -5.66
CA GLU A 123 -46.62 -10.02 -6.26
C GLU A 123 -46.33 -9.79 -7.75
N ARG A 124 -46.91 -10.61 -8.63
CA ARG A 124 -46.90 -10.31 -10.07
C ARG A 124 -47.77 -9.09 -10.37
N GLN A 125 -47.30 -7.85 -10.17
CA GLN A 125 -47.81 -6.68 -10.89
C GLN A 125 -46.73 -5.63 -11.22
N HIS A 126 -46.87 -5.15 -12.45
CA HIS A 126 -46.17 -4.10 -13.21
C HIS A 126 -45.27 -3.08 -12.48
N LEU A 127 -43.97 -3.15 -12.76
CA LEU A 127 -43.07 -2.00 -12.70
C LEU A 127 -42.37 -1.80 -14.05
N ARG A 128 -42.37 -0.55 -14.53
CA ARG A 128 -41.67 -0.12 -15.76
C ARG A 128 -40.26 0.36 -15.40
N PRO A 129 -39.24 0.16 -16.26
CA PRO A 129 -37.88 0.62 -15.98
C PRO A 129 -37.79 2.14 -16.04
N VAL A 130 -37.06 2.73 -15.08
CA VAL A 130 -36.63 4.13 -15.12
C VAL A 130 -35.22 4.16 -15.70
N GLN A 131 -35.01 4.93 -16.76
CA GLN A 131 -33.69 5.20 -17.32
C GLN A 131 -33.20 6.55 -16.81
N GLU A 132 -32.07 6.56 -16.13
CA GLU A 132 -31.22 7.75 -15.98
C GLU A 132 -29.76 7.36 -16.21
N HIS A 133 -29.04 8.22 -16.93
CA HIS A 133 -27.66 8.00 -17.37
C HIS A 133 -26.70 8.39 -16.24
N ALA A 134 -25.85 7.46 -15.80
CA ALA A 134 -24.72 7.74 -14.92
C ALA A 134 -23.43 7.18 -15.56
N HIS A 135 -22.38 7.99 -15.61
CA HIS A 135 -21.03 7.61 -16.00
C HIS A 135 -20.15 7.64 -14.73
N GLY A 136 -19.55 6.51 -14.35
CA GLY A 136 -18.54 6.51 -13.27
C GLY A 136 -18.29 5.13 -12.65
N GLU A 137 -17.07 4.62 -12.85
CA GLU A 137 -16.62 3.26 -12.57
C GLU A 137 -16.53 2.87 -11.09
N LEU A 138 -17.04 1.66 -10.80
CA LEU A 138 -16.74 0.86 -9.60
C LEU A 138 -16.93 -0.64 -9.92
N ARG A 139 -15.85 -1.31 -10.34
CA ARG A 139 -15.90 -2.70 -10.84
C ARG A 139 -16.28 -3.72 -9.76
N ARG A 140 -17.37 -4.45 -9.99
CA ARG A 140 -17.54 -5.90 -9.70
C ARG A 140 -18.41 -6.65 -10.75
N GLY A 141 -18.45 -6.18 -12.00
CA GLY A 141 -18.99 -6.95 -13.13
C GLY A 141 -18.26 -8.28 -13.31
N GLY A 142 -18.97 -9.34 -13.73
CA GLY A 142 -18.39 -10.65 -14.03
C GLY A 142 -18.11 -11.59 -12.83
N ILE A 143 -18.52 -11.22 -11.60
CA ILE A 143 -18.51 -12.17 -10.46
C ILE A 143 -19.55 -13.28 -10.67
N VAL A 144 -20.70 -12.92 -11.21
CA VAL A 144 -21.72 -13.87 -11.66
C VAL A 144 -21.51 -14.10 -13.15
N ASP A 145 -21.41 -15.36 -13.56
CA ASP A 145 -21.43 -15.73 -14.98
C ASP A 145 -22.81 -15.41 -15.55
N GLU A 146 -22.88 -14.33 -16.32
CA GLU A 146 -24.11 -13.81 -16.95
C GLU A 146 -24.75 -14.84 -17.88
N GLY A 147 -23.96 -15.62 -18.61
CA GLY A 147 -24.46 -16.68 -19.49
C GLY A 147 -25.07 -17.84 -18.69
N ALA A 148 -24.44 -18.22 -17.57
CA ALA A 148 -24.98 -19.23 -16.67
C ALA A 148 -26.29 -18.76 -16.00
N LEU A 149 -26.34 -17.50 -15.57
CA LEU A 149 -27.54 -16.89 -15.01
C LEU A 149 -28.69 -16.89 -16.01
N LEU A 150 -28.43 -16.48 -17.25
CA LEU A 150 -29.44 -16.47 -18.32
C LEU A 150 -30.01 -17.87 -18.59
N ARG A 151 -29.21 -18.95 -18.46
CA ARG A 151 -29.68 -20.34 -18.57
C ARG A 151 -30.43 -20.83 -17.35
N ALA A 152 -30.06 -20.36 -16.15
CA ALA A 152 -30.67 -20.76 -14.88
C ALA A 152 -32.09 -20.20 -14.68
N LEU A 153 -32.41 -19.07 -15.34
CA LEU A 153 -33.70 -18.41 -15.23
C LEU A 153 -34.84 -19.22 -15.90
N PRO A 154 -34.73 -19.68 -17.17
CA PRO A 154 -35.72 -20.57 -17.77
C PRO A 154 -35.82 -21.94 -17.11
N SER A 155 -34.68 -22.50 -16.65
CA SER A 155 -34.65 -23.81 -15.98
C SER A 155 -35.26 -23.79 -14.57
N ARG A 156 -35.64 -22.61 -14.06
CA ARG A 156 -36.17 -22.35 -12.71
C ARG A 156 -35.20 -22.70 -11.58
N GLN A 157 -33.92 -22.87 -11.88
CA GLN A 157 -32.87 -22.97 -10.86
C GLN A 157 -32.66 -21.62 -10.17
N CYS A 158 -32.91 -20.52 -10.90
CA CYS A 158 -32.98 -19.17 -10.38
C CYS A 158 -34.38 -18.60 -10.68
N THR A 159 -35.12 -18.21 -9.64
CA THR A 159 -36.48 -17.66 -9.79
C THR A 159 -36.46 -16.21 -10.27
N GLY A 160 -35.41 -15.47 -9.95
CA GLY A 160 -35.14 -14.13 -10.45
C GLY A 160 -33.82 -13.57 -9.92
N ALA A 161 -33.37 -12.47 -10.53
CA ALA A 161 -32.10 -11.84 -10.18
C ALA A 161 -32.19 -10.31 -10.26
N ALA A 162 -31.28 -9.62 -9.56
CA ALA A 162 -31.04 -8.20 -9.72
C ALA A 162 -29.57 -7.94 -10.02
N LEU A 163 -29.31 -7.03 -10.96
CA LEU A 163 -27.98 -6.68 -11.44
C LEU A 163 -27.85 -5.15 -11.52
N ASP A 164 -26.91 -4.59 -10.74
CA ASP A 164 -26.50 -3.17 -10.87
C ASP A 164 -25.31 -2.99 -11.81
N VAL A 165 -24.46 -4.01 -11.88
CA VAL A 165 -23.21 -4.01 -12.64
C VAL A 165 -23.18 -5.20 -13.58
N PHE A 166 -22.60 -4.99 -14.76
CA PHE A 166 -22.42 -5.97 -15.81
C PHE A 166 -20.93 -6.13 -16.11
N THR A 167 -20.54 -7.22 -16.77
CA THR A 167 -19.16 -7.50 -17.18
C THR A 167 -18.61 -6.39 -18.07
N GLU A 168 -19.45 -5.90 -18.99
CA GLU A 168 -19.20 -4.67 -19.75
C GLU A 168 -20.21 -3.59 -19.33
N GLU A 169 -19.72 -2.43 -18.89
CA GLU A 169 -20.58 -1.30 -18.59
C GLU A 169 -21.08 -0.66 -19.90
N LEU A 170 -22.41 -0.63 -20.06
CA LEU A 170 -23.16 -0.60 -21.32
C LEU A 170 -23.26 -1.98 -22.00
N PRO A 171 -24.03 -2.93 -21.41
CA PRO A 171 -24.16 -4.27 -21.97
C PRO A 171 -24.80 -4.23 -23.37
N TRP A 172 -24.02 -4.63 -24.38
CA TRP A 172 -24.51 -4.80 -25.75
C TRP A 172 -25.52 -5.94 -25.85
N ASP A 173 -25.28 -7.01 -25.07
CA ASP A 173 -26.24 -8.10 -24.92
C ASP A 173 -27.34 -7.68 -23.94
N ARG A 174 -28.51 -7.43 -24.51
CA ARG A 174 -29.70 -7.01 -23.78
C ARG A 174 -30.48 -8.19 -23.20
N ALA A 175 -30.08 -9.44 -23.43
CA ALA A 175 -30.85 -10.63 -23.06
C ALA A 175 -31.16 -10.71 -21.56
N LEU A 176 -30.20 -10.35 -20.69
CA LEU A 176 -30.44 -10.27 -19.24
C LEU A 176 -31.18 -9.00 -18.84
N VAL A 177 -30.84 -7.85 -19.44
CA VAL A 177 -31.44 -6.55 -19.14
C VAL A 177 -32.95 -6.57 -19.42
N ASP A 178 -33.34 -7.20 -20.52
CA ASP A 178 -34.74 -7.26 -20.96
C ASP A 178 -35.46 -8.51 -20.41
N HIS A 179 -34.79 -9.37 -19.63
CA HIS A 179 -35.40 -10.59 -19.10
C HIS A 179 -36.46 -10.26 -18.04
N LYS A 180 -37.68 -10.78 -18.21
CA LYS A 180 -38.82 -10.52 -17.31
C LYS A 180 -38.56 -10.81 -15.83
N ASN A 181 -37.70 -11.79 -15.54
CA ASN A 181 -37.33 -12.19 -14.17
C ASN A 181 -36.02 -11.54 -13.68
N VAL A 182 -35.54 -10.51 -14.37
CA VAL A 182 -34.37 -9.75 -13.95
C VAL A 182 -34.79 -8.32 -13.64
N ILE A 183 -34.13 -7.71 -12.65
CA ILE A 183 -34.17 -6.28 -12.38
C ILE A 183 -32.77 -5.76 -12.68
N SER A 184 -32.64 -4.85 -13.62
CA SER A 184 -31.35 -4.28 -14.01
C SER A 184 -31.32 -2.79 -13.70
N CYS A 185 -30.26 -2.33 -13.08
CA CYS A 185 -29.98 -0.92 -12.84
C CYS A 185 -28.70 -0.53 -13.60
N PRO A 186 -28.62 0.70 -14.15
CA PRO A 186 -27.43 1.18 -14.83
C PRO A 186 -26.41 1.73 -13.81
N HIS A 187 -25.87 0.86 -12.96
CA HIS A 187 -24.82 1.22 -12.00
C HIS A 187 -25.23 2.37 -11.06
N LEU A 188 -26.29 2.15 -10.29
CA LEU A 188 -26.91 3.17 -9.44
C LEU A 188 -26.38 3.18 -8.00
N GLY A 189 -25.39 2.35 -7.65
CA GLY A 189 -24.86 2.17 -6.29
C GLY A 189 -24.55 3.45 -5.50
N ALA A 190 -24.28 4.57 -6.18
CA ALA A 190 -24.06 5.87 -5.55
C ALA A 190 -24.90 7.01 -6.18
N SER A 191 -25.93 6.70 -6.98
CA SER A 191 -26.55 7.67 -7.90
C SER A 191 -27.74 8.46 -7.33
N THR A 192 -27.99 8.44 -6.02
CA THR A 192 -28.95 9.36 -5.38
C THR A 192 -28.26 10.64 -4.92
N LYS A 193 -29.00 11.75 -4.78
CA LYS A 193 -28.44 13.02 -4.33
C LYS A 193 -27.81 12.90 -2.94
N GLU A 194 -28.50 12.22 -2.04
CA GLU A 194 -28.06 11.96 -0.68
C GLU A 194 -26.84 11.02 -0.66
N ALA A 195 -26.81 10.00 -1.51
CA ALA A 195 -25.65 9.12 -1.65
C ALA A 195 -24.44 9.88 -2.21
N GLN A 196 -24.61 10.73 -3.22
CA GLN A 196 -23.52 11.54 -3.77
C GLN A 196 -22.93 12.51 -2.73
N ILE A 197 -23.77 13.14 -1.90
CA ILE A 197 -23.31 14.01 -0.81
C ILE A 197 -22.55 13.18 0.23
N ARG A 198 -23.15 12.11 0.76
CA ARG A 198 -22.50 11.25 1.77
C ARG A 198 -21.21 10.63 1.25
N CYS A 199 -21.24 10.05 0.05
CA CYS A 199 -20.03 9.48 -0.58
C CYS A 199 -18.99 10.57 -0.81
N GLY A 200 -19.38 11.79 -1.21
CA GLY A 200 -18.47 12.91 -1.37
C GLY A 200 -17.74 13.28 -0.08
N GLU A 201 -18.49 13.39 1.02
CA GLU A 201 -17.97 13.65 2.37
C GLU A 201 -17.08 12.48 2.85
N GLU A 202 -17.58 11.24 2.80
CA GLU A 202 -16.86 10.04 3.24
C GLU A 202 -15.56 9.82 2.46
N ILE A 203 -15.59 9.98 1.13
CA ILE A 203 -14.41 9.84 0.27
C ILE A 203 -13.40 10.96 0.56
N GLY A 204 -13.88 12.21 0.69
CA GLY A 204 -13.05 13.37 0.97
C GLY A 204 -12.35 13.25 2.32
N GLU A 205 -13.09 12.83 3.34
CA GLU A 205 -12.57 12.56 4.68
C GLU A 205 -11.61 11.35 4.68
N GLU A 206 -11.98 10.22 4.06
CA GLU A 206 -11.17 9.01 4.04
C GLU A 206 -9.79 9.26 3.40
N ILE A 207 -9.72 9.96 2.26
CA ILE A 207 -8.42 10.25 1.63
C ILE A 207 -7.60 11.24 2.45
N ALA A 208 -8.23 12.26 3.02
CA ALA A 208 -7.55 13.26 3.85
C ALA A 208 -6.99 12.65 5.13
N VAL A 209 -7.77 11.82 5.83
CA VAL A 209 -7.33 11.08 7.02
C VAL A 209 -6.13 10.20 6.70
N GLN A 210 -6.10 9.52 5.55
CA GLN A 210 -4.95 8.71 5.16
C GLN A 210 -3.67 9.53 4.98
N PHE A 211 -3.75 10.73 4.39
CA PHE A 211 -2.60 11.65 4.29
C PHE A 211 -2.14 12.11 5.67
N VAL A 212 -3.07 12.47 6.55
CA VAL A 212 -2.77 12.88 7.92
C VAL A 212 -2.17 11.73 8.75
N ASP A 213 -2.69 10.52 8.60
CA ASP A 213 -2.20 9.31 9.25
C ASP A 213 -0.79 8.96 8.77
N MET A 214 -0.49 9.18 7.50
CA MET A 214 0.87 9.02 6.97
C MET A 214 1.86 9.98 7.66
N VAL A 215 1.52 11.26 7.77
CA VAL A 215 2.37 12.26 8.47
C VAL A 215 2.52 11.92 9.95
N LYS A 216 1.45 11.46 10.59
CA LYS A 216 1.44 11.06 12.01
C LYS A 216 2.05 9.67 12.27
N GLY A 217 2.44 8.94 11.23
CA GLY A 217 3.00 7.60 11.33
C GLY A 217 2.01 6.60 11.94
N ARG A 218 0.80 6.54 11.39
CA ARG A 218 -0.23 5.54 11.73
C ARG A 218 -0.37 4.52 10.60
N ALA A 219 -1.15 3.47 10.84
CA ALA A 219 -1.43 2.46 9.81
C ALA A 219 -2.23 3.08 8.65
N LEU A 220 -1.97 2.60 7.44
CA LEU A 220 -2.63 3.06 6.21
C LEU A 220 -3.60 1.98 5.72
N VAL A 221 -4.71 2.36 5.08
CA VAL A 221 -5.75 1.41 4.65
C VAL A 221 -5.82 1.27 3.13
N GLY A 222 -5.80 2.38 2.38
CA GLY A 222 -6.00 2.42 0.94
C GLY A 222 -4.72 2.33 0.10
N VAL A 223 -3.64 1.74 0.61
CA VAL A 223 -2.38 1.64 -0.15
C VAL A 223 -2.52 0.66 -1.32
N VAL A 224 -2.28 1.12 -2.54
CA VAL A 224 -2.50 0.33 -3.76
C VAL A 224 -1.22 -0.32 -4.26
N ASN A 225 -0.18 0.47 -4.54
CA ASN A 225 1.04 -0.03 -5.17
C ASN A 225 2.04 -0.66 -4.19
N ALA A 226 1.86 -0.48 -2.87
CA ALA A 226 2.76 -0.99 -1.85
C ALA A 226 2.03 -1.52 -0.62
N GLN A 227 1.08 -2.46 -0.79
CA GLN A 227 0.26 -3.03 0.30
C GLN A 227 1.05 -3.59 1.49
N ALA A 228 2.31 -3.95 1.29
CA ALA A 228 3.20 -4.33 2.40
C ALA A 228 3.41 -3.20 3.42
N LEU A 229 3.10 -1.95 3.07
CA LEU A 229 3.30 -0.75 3.89
C LEU A 229 2.09 -0.38 4.76
N THR A 230 0.92 -1.00 4.55
CA THR A 230 -0.31 -0.81 5.33
C THR A 230 -0.05 -0.83 6.84
N SER A 231 0.75 -1.80 7.32
CA SER A 231 1.10 -1.92 8.75
C SER A 231 2.50 -1.40 9.10
N ALA A 232 3.30 -0.98 8.13
CA ALA A 232 4.70 -0.62 8.33
C ALA A 232 4.88 0.55 9.30
N PHE A 233 3.95 1.51 9.25
CA PHE A 233 4.02 2.73 10.05
C PHE A 233 3.37 2.62 11.42
N SER A 234 2.73 1.49 11.75
CA SER A 234 2.13 1.31 13.06
C SER A 234 3.17 1.44 14.20
N PRO A 235 2.80 2.01 15.38
CA PRO A 235 3.74 2.26 16.47
C PRO A 235 4.52 1.01 16.91
N HIS A 236 3.89 -0.17 16.82
CA HIS A 236 4.51 -1.45 17.14
C HIS A 236 5.57 -1.89 16.13
N ASN A 237 5.35 -1.66 14.83
CA ASN A 237 6.27 -2.10 13.76
C ASN A 237 7.40 -1.11 13.48
N LYS A 238 7.22 0.17 13.84
CA LYS A 238 8.18 1.24 13.58
C LYS A 238 9.61 0.96 14.08
N PRO A 239 9.83 0.46 15.31
CA PRO A 239 11.19 0.10 15.75
C PRO A 239 11.81 -1.02 14.91
N TRP A 240 11.01 -2.01 14.49
CA TRP A 240 11.47 -3.12 13.65
C TRP A 240 11.83 -2.68 12.24
N MET A 241 11.11 -1.70 11.68
CA MET A 241 11.49 -1.07 10.41
C MET A 241 12.87 -0.42 10.50
N GLY A 242 13.17 0.26 11.62
CA GLY A 242 14.49 0.84 11.88
C GLY A 242 15.59 -0.22 11.99
N LEU A 243 15.33 -1.31 12.72
CA LEU A 243 16.25 -2.44 12.81
C LEU A 243 16.51 -3.06 11.43
N ALA A 244 15.46 -3.28 10.64
CA ALA A 244 15.57 -3.85 9.30
C ALA A 244 16.43 -2.98 8.37
N GLU A 245 16.21 -1.65 8.34
CA GLU A 245 17.06 -0.72 7.59
C GLU A 245 18.51 -0.78 8.09
N ALA A 246 18.73 -0.76 9.40
CA ALA A 246 20.07 -0.81 9.99
C ALA A 246 20.83 -2.10 9.68
N LEU A 247 20.16 -3.27 9.75
CA LEU A 247 20.76 -4.55 9.37
C LEU A 247 21.04 -4.60 7.86
N GLY A 248 20.19 -4.03 7.01
CA GLY A 248 20.44 -3.89 5.58
C GLY A 248 21.70 -3.06 5.29
N THR A 249 21.84 -1.91 5.95
CA THR A 249 23.03 -1.05 5.83
C THR A 249 24.29 -1.74 6.35
N LEU A 250 24.20 -2.44 7.47
CA LEU A 250 25.31 -3.25 8.01
C LEU A 250 25.74 -4.34 7.02
N MET A 251 24.78 -5.08 6.46
CA MET A 251 25.05 -6.10 5.45
C MET A 251 25.71 -5.54 4.21
N ARG A 252 25.30 -4.34 3.77
CA ARG A 252 25.95 -3.65 2.66
C ARG A 252 27.38 -3.25 2.99
N ALA A 253 27.60 -2.63 4.14
CA ALA A 253 28.94 -2.24 4.59
C ALA A 253 29.88 -3.44 4.74
N TRP A 254 29.34 -4.59 5.14
CA TRP A 254 30.10 -5.81 5.38
C TRP A 254 30.36 -6.65 4.11
N ALA A 255 29.35 -6.83 3.27
CA ALA A 255 29.43 -7.65 2.06
C ALA A 255 29.82 -6.85 0.79
N GLY A 256 29.92 -5.53 0.88
CA GLY A 256 30.29 -4.64 -0.22
C GLY A 256 29.17 -4.49 -1.26
N SER A 257 29.19 -5.29 -2.32
CA SER A 257 28.16 -5.32 -3.36
C SER A 257 27.56 -6.72 -3.44
N PRO A 258 26.66 -7.08 -2.52
CA PRO A 258 26.14 -8.43 -2.43
C PRO A 258 25.42 -8.82 -3.73
N LYS A 259 25.63 -10.06 -4.18
CA LYS A 259 24.91 -10.71 -5.29
C LYS A 259 24.30 -12.01 -4.76
N GLY A 260 23.18 -12.44 -5.35
CA GLY A 260 22.51 -13.68 -4.96
C GLY A 260 21.22 -13.46 -4.16
N THR A 261 20.97 -14.33 -3.19
CA THR A 261 19.68 -14.35 -2.46
C THR A 261 19.83 -13.87 -1.03
N ILE A 262 19.10 -12.84 -0.64
CA ILE A 262 18.99 -12.38 0.76
C ILE A 262 17.84 -13.13 1.42
N GLN A 263 18.11 -13.68 2.61
CA GLN A 263 17.15 -14.38 3.44
C GLN A 263 16.86 -13.55 4.68
N GLY A 264 15.64 -13.05 4.80
CA GLY A 264 15.13 -12.42 6.03
C GLY A 264 14.33 -13.43 6.84
N VAL A 265 14.79 -13.77 8.03
CA VAL A 265 14.08 -14.67 8.95
C VAL A 265 13.58 -13.87 10.13
N THR A 266 12.26 -13.81 10.32
CA THR A 266 11.66 -13.24 11.53
C THR A 266 11.34 -14.35 12.51
N GLN A 267 11.63 -14.13 13.79
CA GLN A 267 11.35 -15.09 14.85
C GLN A 267 10.51 -14.45 15.95
N GLY A 268 9.63 -15.24 16.57
CA GLY A 268 8.80 -14.81 17.70
C GLY A 268 7.41 -14.27 17.32
N LEU A 269 6.44 -14.48 18.21
CA LEU A 269 5.01 -14.20 18.00
C LEU A 269 4.72 -12.76 17.55
N SER A 270 5.43 -11.78 18.11
CA SER A 270 5.27 -10.35 17.84
C SER A 270 5.54 -9.98 16.38
N LEU A 271 6.35 -10.77 15.67
CA LEU A 271 6.75 -10.48 14.29
C LEU A 271 5.93 -11.21 13.22
N ARG A 272 4.92 -12.00 13.60
CA ARG A 272 4.11 -12.80 12.68
C ARG A 272 3.48 -11.94 11.56
N ASN A 273 2.96 -10.78 11.93
CA ASN A 273 2.27 -9.88 11.00
C ASN A 273 3.20 -8.85 10.34
N ALA A 274 4.43 -8.69 10.84
CA ALA A 274 5.40 -7.70 10.35
C ALA A 274 6.28 -8.22 9.21
N ARG A 275 6.29 -9.54 8.94
CA ARG A 275 7.15 -10.16 7.91
C ARG A 275 7.16 -9.41 6.57
N ASN A 276 5.99 -9.05 6.06
CA ASN A 276 5.86 -8.47 4.74
C ASN A 276 6.36 -7.02 4.68
N CYS A 277 6.29 -6.27 5.79
CA CYS A 277 6.71 -4.88 5.85
C CYS A 277 8.22 -4.71 6.12
N LEU A 278 8.87 -5.71 6.74
CA LEU A 278 10.30 -5.66 7.04
C LEU A 278 11.19 -5.90 5.81
N SER A 279 10.73 -6.68 4.84
CA SER A 279 11.54 -6.99 3.65
C SER A 279 11.92 -5.72 2.84
N PRO A 280 10.99 -4.78 2.55
CA PRO A 280 11.35 -3.52 1.91
C PRO A 280 12.35 -2.69 2.72
N ALA A 281 12.26 -2.68 4.06
CA ALA A 281 13.17 -1.92 4.91
C ALA A 281 14.61 -2.47 4.84
N VAL A 282 14.79 -3.79 4.87
CA VAL A 282 16.12 -4.41 4.67
C VAL A 282 16.70 -4.03 3.31
N ILE A 283 15.87 -4.06 2.25
CA ILE A 283 16.29 -3.70 0.90
C ILE A 283 16.70 -2.22 0.82
N VAL A 284 15.92 -1.32 1.42
CA VAL A 284 16.26 0.11 1.47
C VAL A 284 17.64 0.27 2.11
N GLY A 285 17.87 -0.32 3.29
CA GLY A 285 19.16 -0.25 3.97
C GLY A 285 20.31 -0.77 3.12
N LEU A 286 20.07 -1.83 2.34
CA LEU A 286 21.06 -2.43 1.46
C LEU A 286 21.43 -1.55 0.26
N LEU A 287 20.44 -0.89 -0.35
CA LEU A 287 20.61 -0.19 -1.64
C LEU A 287 20.88 1.31 -1.52
N LYS A 288 20.53 1.95 -0.39
CA LYS A 288 20.54 3.42 -0.22
C LYS A 288 21.88 4.11 -0.51
N ASP A 289 22.99 3.44 -0.21
CA ASP A 289 24.34 3.96 -0.45
C ASP A 289 24.95 3.41 -1.78
N ALA A 290 24.15 2.79 -2.65
CA ALA A 290 24.59 2.44 -4.00
C ALA A 290 24.54 3.65 -4.93
N SER A 291 25.64 3.91 -5.64
CA SER A 291 25.76 4.94 -6.67
C SER A 291 24.69 4.89 -7.77
N ASN A 292 24.06 3.72 -7.98
CA ASN A 292 23.06 3.51 -9.03
C ASN A 292 21.59 3.67 -8.57
N HIS A 293 21.31 3.82 -7.27
CA HIS A 293 19.94 3.80 -6.73
C HIS A 293 19.72 4.88 -5.65
N ALA A 294 20.06 6.14 -5.95
CA ALA A 294 19.93 7.26 -5.02
C ALA A 294 18.50 7.45 -4.47
N ASP A 295 17.48 7.04 -5.22
CA ASP A 295 16.06 7.27 -4.89
C ASP A 295 15.34 6.02 -4.33
N VAL A 296 16.08 5.04 -3.77
CA VAL A 296 15.46 3.86 -3.18
C VAL A 296 14.66 4.20 -1.90
N ASN A 297 13.43 3.72 -1.84
CA ASN A 297 12.52 3.88 -0.72
C ASN A 297 11.62 2.63 -0.55
N LEU A 298 10.73 2.66 0.44
CA LEU A 298 9.90 1.52 0.80
C LEU A 298 8.91 1.08 -0.29
N VAL A 299 8.57 1.97 -1.23
CA VAL A 299 7.63 1.71 -2.33
C VAL A 299 8.36 1.00 -3.48
N ASN A 300 9.50 1.53 -3.92
CA ASN A 300 10.24 1.01 -5.07
C ASN A 300 11.26 -0.09 -4.72
N ALA A 301 11.56 -0.31 -3.44
CA ALA A 301 12.57 -1.28 -2.98
C ALA A 301 12.46 -2.66 -3.62
N LYS A 302 11.26 -3.26 -3.65
CA LYS A 302 11.05 -4.59 -4.22
C LYS A 302 11.28 -4.67 -5.72
N LEU A 303 11.10 -3.56 -6.44
CA LEU A 303 11.40 -3.47 -7.86
C LEU A 303 12.91 -3.34 -8.07
N LEU A 304 13.53 -2.37 -7.39
CA LEU A 304 14.95 -2.04 -7.54
C LEU A 304 15.89 -3.18 -7.12
N VAL A 305 15.52 -3.98 -6.12
CA VAL A 305 16.35 -5.13 -5.72
C VAL A 305 16.46 -6.18 -6.82
N LYS A 306 15.41 -6.37 -7.61
CA LYS A 306 15.43 -7.29 -8.76
C LYS A 306 16.30 -6.75 -9.89
N GLU A 307 16.22 -5.45 -10.16
CA GLU A 307 17.08 -4.78 -11.15
C GLU A 307 18.56 -4.84 -10.75
N ALA A 308 18.86 -4.82 -9.44
CA ALA A 308 20.20 -5.02 -8.89
C ALA A 308 20.69 -6.48 -8.95
N GLY A 309 19.88 -7.42 -9.45
CA GLY A 309 20.24 -8.84 -9.54
C GLY A 309 20.20 -9.60 -8.21
N LEU A 310 19.44 -9.09 -7.23
CA LEU A 310 19.27 -9.67 -5.91
C LEU A 310 17.86 -10.25 -5.77
N ASN A 311 17.77 -11.45 -5.20
CA ASN A 311 16.50 -12.06 -4.82
C ASN A 311 16.31 -11.94 -3.31
N VAL A 312 15.10 -11.60 -2.87
CA VAL A 312 14.80 -11.52 -1.43
C VAL A 312 13.75 -12.55 -1.08
N THR A 313 14.10 -13.42 -0.14
CA THR A 313 13.21 -14.41 0.45
C THR A 313 12.99 -14.07 1.90
N THR A 314 11.77 -14.30 2.39
CA THR A 314 11.46 -14.12 3.80
C THR A 314 10.90 -15.40 4.37
N SER A 315 11.16 -15.68 5.64
CA SER A 315 10.54 -16.77 6.38
C SER A 315 10.21 -16.32 7.80
N HIS A 316 9.30 -17.04 8.46
CA HIS A 316 8.90 -16.73 9.82
C HIS A 316 8.89 -18.00 10.67
N ASN A 317 9.55 -17.96 11.83
CA ASN A 317 9.54 -19.02 12.82
C ASN A 317 8.86 -18.53 14.10
N PRO A 318 7.88 -19.25 14.66
CA PRO A 318 7.21 -18.81 15.88
C PRO A 318 8.10 -18.91 17.14
N ILE A 319 9.14 -19.75 17.10
CA ILE A 319 10.03 -20.06 18.23
C ILE A 319 11.34 -19.30 18.07
N VAL A 320 11.80 -18.69 19.16
CA VAL A 320 13.12 -18.07 19.28
C VAL A 320 14.10 -19.11 19.86
N PRO A 321 15.23 -19.43 19.20
CA PRO A 321 16.21 -20.39 19.71
C PRO A 321 16.91 -19.84 20.96
N GLY A 322 16.76 -20.51 22.10
CA GLY A 322 17.41 -20.18 23.37
C GLY A 322 16.53 -19.32 24.28
N GLU A 323 15.75 -19.97 25.16
CA GLU A 323 14.98 -19.26 26.18
C GLU A 323 15.87 -18.77 27.33
N GLN A 324 16.01 -17.45 27.45
CA GLN A 324 15.99 -16.77 28.75
C GLN A 324 15.17 -15.47 28.63
N GLY A 325 13.85 -15.64 28.77
CA GLY A 325 12.96 -14.61 29.32
C GLY A 325 12.94 -13.23 28.68
N CYS A 326 12.35 -13.11 27.49
CA CYS A 326 11.41 -12.03 27.18
C CYS A 326 10.74 -12.35 25.84
N GLY A 327 9.51 -11.89 25.60
CA GLY A 327 8.79 -12.06 24.33
C GLY A 327 9.39 -11.27 23.14
N GLU A 328 10.71 -11.23 23.05
CA GLU A 328 11.47 -10.44 22.09
C GLU A 328 11.59 -11.19 20.76
N GLY A 329 11.13 -10.55 19.69
CA GLY A 329 11.31 -11.08 18.35
C GLY A 329 12.79 -10.99 17.93
N LEU A 330 13.19 -11.81 16.96
CA LEU A 330 14.50 -11.68 16.32
C LEU A 330 14.31 -11.43 14.83
N LEU A 331 15.14 -10.55 14.28
CA LEU A 331 15.30 -10.38 12.85
C LEU A 331 16.70 -10.85 12.47
N SER A 332 16.76 -11.89 11.65
CA SER A 332 17.99 -12.36 11.03
C SER A 332 17.99 -11.99 9.56
N VAL A 333 19.08 -11.40 9.08
CA VAL A 333 19.33 -11.13 7.66
C VAL A 333 20.59 -11.89 7.26
N ALA A 334 20.47 -12.78 6.28
CA ALA A 334 21.59 -13.55 5.75
C ALA A 334 21.69 -13.42 4.24
N LEU A 335 22.89 -13.50 3.69
CA LEU A 335 23.12 -13.67 2.26
C LEU A 335 23.37 -15.17 1.99
N ALA A 336 22.62 -15.76 1.08
CA ALA A 336 22.71 -17.17 0.75
C ALA A 336 24.09 -17.52 0.18
N ASP A 337 24.55 -18.73 0.50
CA ASP A 337 25.81 -19.32 0.00
C ASP A 337 27.10 -18.60 0.45
N VAL A 338 26.98 -17.61 1.32
CA VAL A 338 28.12 -16.90 1.92
C VAL A 338 27.94 -16.74 3.43
N PRO A 339 29.03 -16.70 4.20
CA PRO A 339 28.97 -16.51 5.64
C PRO A 339 28.76 -15.02 5.93
N TYR A 340 27.58 -14.48 5.61
CA TYR A 340 27.17 -13.16 6.05
C TYR A 340 25.78 -13.29 6.65
N GLN A 341 25.72 -13.31 7.98
CA GLN A 341 24.49 -13.35 8.75
C GLN A 341 24.56 -12.33 9.88
N ALA A 342 23.57 -11.45 9.94
CA ALA A 342 23.37 -10.50 11.02
C ALA A 342 22.07 -10.79 11.75
N VAL A 343 22.10 -10.78 13.08
CA VAL A 343 20.94 -11.03 13.94
C VAL A 343 20.78 -9.86 14.90
N GLY A 344 19.57 -9.33 14.99
CA GLY A 344 19.25 -8.25 15.92
C GLY A 344 17.82 -8.34 16.45
N PHE A 345 17.55 -7.50 17.45
CA PHE A 345 16.26 -7.36 18.10
C PHE A 345 16.00 -5.88 18.44
N VAL A 346 14.78 -5.62 18.92
CA VAL A 346 14.39 -4.29 19.40
C VAL A 346 14.29 -4.33 20.92
N GLN A 347 15.02 -3.44 21.58
CA GLN A 347 14.90 -3.20 23.02
C GLN A 347 14.23 -1.86 23.26
N GLY A 348 12.96 -1.87 23.68
CA GLY A 348 12.13 -0.67 23.74
C GLY A 348 11.91 -0.06 22.35
N THR A 349 12.65 1.00 22.01
CA THR A 349 12.67 1.61 20.67
C THR A 349 14.04 1.53 19.99
N ALA A 350 15.06 1.02 20.70
CA ALA A 350 16.42 0.93 20.20
C ALA A 350 16.60 -0.34 19.35
N SER A 351 17.28 -0.20 18.22
CA SER A 351 17.72 -1.32 17.39
C SER A 351 19.03 -1.87 17.95
N VAL A 352 19.10 -3.17 18.19
CA VAL A 352 20.24 -3.81 18.85
C VAL A 352 20.74 -4.98 18.01
N LEU A 353 22.06 -5.06 17.82
CA LEU A 353 22.76 -6.15 17.16
C LEU A 353 23.18 -7.20 18.20
N GLN A 354 22.69 -8.42 18.00
CA GLN A 354 22.96 -9.55 18.87
C GLN A 354 24.16 -10.38 18.37
N ALA A 355 24.24 -10.64 17.07
CA ALA A 355 25.29 -11.48 16.51
C ALA A 355 25.64 -11.19 15.04
N LEU A 356 26.88 -11.50 14.67
CA LEU A 356 27.36 -11.57 13.29
C LEU A 356 28.04 -12.92 13.03
N ASN A 357 27.59 -13.70 12.05
CA ASN A 357 28.08 -15.06 11.75
C ASN A 357 28.21 -15.98 12.97
N GLY A 358 27.25 -15.88 13.91
CA GLY A 358 27.28 -16.65 15.16
C GLY A 358 28.21 -16.10 16.25
N ALA A 359 29.01 -15.07 15.97
CA ALA A 359 29.73 -14.34 17.02
C ALA A 359 28.73 -13.43 17.76
N ALA A 360 28.37 -13.82 18.99
CA ALA A 360 27.45 -13.07 19.83
C ALA A 360 28.16 -11.92 20.56
N PHE A 361 27.52 -10.75 20.60
CA PHE A 361 28.00 -9.59 21.34
C PHE A 361 27.45 -9.60 22.76
N ARG A 362 28.33 -9.39 23.76
CA ARG A 362 27.97 -9.24 25.17
C ARG A 362 28.81 -8.12 25.81
N PRO A 363 28.24 -6.96 26.18
CA PRO A 363 26.83 -6.57 25.99
C PRO A 363 26.45 -6.46 24.51
N GLU A 364 25.16 -6.51 24.19
CA GLU A 364 24.71 -6.32 22.81
C GLU A 364 24.99 -4.90 22.29
N VAL A 365 25.13 -4.76 20.97
CA VAL A 365 25.61 -3.50 20.36
C VAL A 365 24.43 -2.67 19.86
N PRO A 366 24.20 -1.44 20.33
CA PRO A 366 23.16 -0.58 19.78
C PRO A 366 23.53 -0.15 18.35
N LEU A 367 22.57 -0.28 17.43
CA LEU A 367 22.71 0.15 16.04
C LEU A 367 22.22 1.58 15.89
N TYR A 368 23.11 2.47 15.46
CA TYR A 368 22.79 3.85 15.11
C TYR A 368 23.62 4.29 13.89
N ARG A 369 23.15 5.32 13.18
CA ARG A 369 23.87 5.84 12.01
C ARG A 369 25.24 6.38 12.40
N GLY A 370 26.26 6.07 11.59
CA GLY A 370 27.63 6.51 11.81
C GLY A 370 28.42 5.64 12.79
N LEU A 371 27.88 4.51 13.26
CA LEU A 371 28.64 3.52 14.01
C LEU A 371 29.79 2.98 13.14
N PRO A 372 31.07 3.10 13.55
CA PRO A 372 32.19 2.61 12.77
C PRO A 372 32.24 1.07 12.83
N LEU A 373 32.30 0.44 11.66
CA LEU A 373 32.55 -0.99 11.52
C LEU A 373 34.03 -1.23 11.17
N LEU A 374 34.80 -1.79 12.10
CA LEU A 374 36.18 -2.18 11.86
C LEU A 374 36.26 -3.68 11.59
N LEU A 375 36.57 -4.04 10.34
CA LEU A 375 36.87 -5.43 9.95
C LEU A 375 38.38 -5.57 9.81
N PHE A 376 39.01 -6.38 10.66
CA PHE A 376 40.44 -6.66 10.58
C PHE A 376 40.70 -8.16 10.67
N ARG A 377 41.73 -8.61 9.99
CA ARG A 377 42.22 -9.98 10.11
C ARG A 377 43.20 -10.03 11.27
N ALA A 378 42.81 -10.68 12.37
CA ALA A 378 43.74 -10.94 13.46
C ALA A 378 44.87 -11.86 12.94
N SER A 379 46.12 -11.43 13.12
CA SER A 379 47.26 -12.34 13.00
C SER A 379 47.34 -13.16 14.31
N PRO A 380 47.66 -14.46 14.26
CA PRO A 380 47.90 -15.21 15.49
C PRO A 380 48.99 -14.50 16.30
N PRO A 381 48.85 -14.43 17.64
CA PRO A 381 49.88 -13.81 18.46
C PRO A 381 51.19 -14.52 18.18
N THR A 382 52.17 -13.80 17.64
CA THR A 382 53.56 -14.23 17.68
C THR A 382 53.94 -14.26 19.15
N LEU A 383 53.90 -15.44 19.77
CA LEU A 383 54.47 -15.68 21.09
C LEU A 383 55.85 -15.01 21.13
N PRO A 384 56.08 -14.02 22.02
CA PRO A 384 57.45 -13.77 22.45
C PRO A 384 57.83 -15.04 23.22
N CYS A 385 58.77 -15.79 22.66
CA CYS A 385 59.57 -16.73 23.45
C CYS A 385 59.98 -16.02 24.74
N CYS A 386 59.85 -16.75 25.84
CA CYS A 386 60.43 -16.52 27.15
C CYS A 386 61.37 -15.30 27.22
N LEU A 387 60.96 -14.27 27.95
CA LEU A 387 61.93 -13.37 28.56
C LEU A 387 62.12 -13.81 30.03
N PRO A 388 63.38 -13.96 30.49
CA PRO A 388 63.74 -14.45 31.82
C PRO A 388 63.41 -13.46 32.95
#